data_AF-A0A427APQ9-F1
#
_entry.id   AF-A0A427APQ9-F1
#
_cell.length_a   1.000
_cell.length_b   1.000
_cell.length_c   1.000
_cell.angle_alpha   90.00
_cell.angle_beta   90.00
_cell.angle_gamma   90.00
#
_symmetry.space_group_name_H-M   'P 1'
#
loop_
_entity.id
_entity.type
_entity.pdbx_description
1 polymer ?
#
loop_
_entity_poly.entity_id
_entity_poly.type
_entity_poly.pdbx_seq_one_letter_code
_entity_poly.pdbx_strand_id
1 'polypeptide(L)'
;VLSDDEKRSIYDKYGEAGLKGAGMGMGTGVILSDPVLKRDGTNVLYTCKVSYIDAILGTTMKVPTVDGMVDLRIPSGTQPGTTLVMAKKGVPYLGKPNMRGDQLVRVQVEIPKRLSSKEKKLVEELANLSKEKKTANSSR
;
A
#
# COMPACT_ATOMS: atom_id res chain seq x y z
N VAL A 1 10.97 -40.07 -18.10
CA VAL A 1 10.25 -38.78 -18.07
C VAL A 1 9.15 -38.87 -17.02
N LEU A 2 9.18 -38.31 -15.82
CA LEU A 2 10.24 -37.87 -14.89
C LEU A 2 10.32 -38.93 -13.76
N SER A 3 11.49 -39.14 -13.16
CA SER A 3 11.73 -40.15 -12.10
C SER A 3 11.46 -39.66 -10.66
N ASP A 4 10.82 -38.51 -10.52
CA ASP A 4 10.64 -37.79 -9.24
C ASP A 4 9.15 -37.68 -8.93
N ASP A 5 8.69 -38.33 -7.86
CA ASP A 5 7.26 -38.41 -7.51
C ASP A 5 6.65 -37.04 -7.19
N GLU A 6 7.44 -36.11 -6.63
CA GLU A 6 7.00 -34.73 -6.39
C GLU A 6 6.68 -33.99 -7.69
N LYS A 7 7.51 -34.17 -8.72
CA LYS A 7 7.33 -33.50 -10.02
C LYS A 7 6.14 -34.05 -10.81
N ARG A 8 5.77 -35.31 -10.58
CA ARG A 8 4.52 -35.89 -11.09
C ARG A 8 3.28 -35.24 -10.49
N SER A 9 3.26 -35.05 -9.17
CA SER A 9 2.11 -34.43 -8.49
C SER A 9 1.84 -32.99 -8.97
N ILE A 10 2.90 -32.23 -9.27
CA ILE A 10 2.81 -30.87 -9.79
C ILE A 10 2.30 -30.87 -11.24
N TYR A 11 2.75 -31.82 -12.06
CA TYR A 11 2.31 -31.95 -13.44
C TYR A 11 0.83 -32.35 -13.55
N ASP A 12 0.38 -33.34 -12.77
CA ASP A 12 -1.01 -33.79 -12.81
C ASP A 12 -2.00 -32.69 -12.39
N LYS A 13 -1.56 -31.78 -11.51
CA LYS A 13 -2.41 -30.69 -11.01
C LYS A 13 -2.43 -29.45 -11.90
N TYR A 14 -1.35 -29.17 -12.63
CA TYR A 14 -1.17 -27.89 -13.34
C TYR A 14 -0.71 -28.01 -14.80
N GLY A 15 -0.55 -29.23 -15.33
CA GLY A 15 -0.02 -29.50 -16.67
C GLY A 15 1.43 -29.02 -16.86
N GLU A 16 1.89 -28.90 -18.11
CA GLU A 16 3.24 -28.39 -18.44
C GLU A 16 3.55 -27.01 -17.83
N ALA A 17 2.53 -26.19 -17.61
CA ALA A 17 2.69 -24.87 -16.99
C ALA A 17 3.17 -24.96 -15.53
N GLY A 18 2.82 -26.03 -14.81
CA GLY A 18 3.28 -26.28 -13.45
C GLY A 18 4.77 -26.63 -13.35
N LEU A 19 5.30 -27.31 -14.37
CA LEU A 19 6.72 -27.69 -14.40
C LEU A 19 7.63 -26.48 -14.65
N LYS A 20 7.18 -25.49 -15.43
CA LYS A 20 7.90 -24.23 -15.67
C LYS A 20 8.04 -23.37 -14.40
N GLY A 21 7.21 -23.59 -13.38
CA GLY A 21 7.35 -22.95 -12.07
C GLY A 21 8.36 -23.63 -11.13
N ALA A 22 8.78 -24.86 -11.44
CA ALA A 22 9.58 -25.71 -10.56
C ALA A 22 10.98 -26.06 -11.11
N GLY A 23 11.41 -25.42 -12.20
CA GLY A 23 12.72 -25.65 -12.83
C GLY A 23 13.58 -24.39 -12.87
N MET A 24 14.66 -24.41 -12.09
CA MET A 24 15.76 -23.45 -12.01
C MET A 24 16.04 -22.68 -13.33
N GLY A 25 15.56 -21.45 -13.43
CA GLY A 25 15.97 -20.43 -14.39
C GLY A 25 16.41 -19.20 -13.62
N MET A 26 17.71 -18.90 -13.68
CA MET A 26 18.39 -17.80 -13.01
C MET A 26 17.66 -16.46 -13.15
N GLY A 27 16.92 -16.12 -12.11
CA GLY A 27 16.45 -14.78 -11.81
C GLY A 27 16.10 -14.78 -10.33
N THR A 28 16.99 -14.25 -9.50
CA THR A 28 16.74 -14.00 -8.08
C THR A 28 15.68 -12.90 -7.95
N GLY A 29 14.46 -13.22 -8.35
CA GLY A 29 13.28 -12.50 -7.96
C GLY A 29 13.11 -12.76 -6.48
N VAL A 30 13.44 -11.77 -5.65
CA VAL A 30 12.92 -11.71 -4.28
C VAL A 30 11.41 -11.81 -4.41
N ILE A 31 10.86 -13.00 -4.18
CA ILE A 31 9.43 -13.19 -4.01
C ILE A 31 9.11 -12.38 -2.77
N LEU A 32 8.44 -11.24 -2.95
CA LEU A 32 7.80 -10.57 -1.83
C LEU A 32 6.69 -11.53 -1.38
N SER A 33 7.01 -12.41 -0.44
CA SER A 33 6.10 -13.35 0.19
C SER A 33 5.15 -12.65 1.17
N ASP A 34 5.26 -11.33 1.29
CA ASP A 34 4.39 -10.51 2.12
C ASP A 34 3.07 -10.22 1.38
N PRO A 35 1.91 -10.68 1.90
CA PRO A 35 0.60 -10.43 1.27
C PRO A 35 0.25 -8.94 1.15
N VAL A 36 1.02 -8.07 1.81
CA VAL A 36 0.76 -6.63 1.92
C VAL A 36 1.48 -5.81 0.84
N LEU A 37 2.63 -6.25 0.34
CA LEU A 37 3.44 -5.53 -0.66
C LEU A 37 3.30 -6.17 -2.05
N LYS A 38 2.74 -5.42 -3.00
CA LYS A 38 2.57 -5.91 -4.38
C LYS A 38 3.70 -5.38 -5.26
N ARG A 39 4.40 -6.26 -5.96
CA ARG A 39 5.42 -5.86 -6.93
C ARG A 39 4.77 -5.43 -8.25
N ASP A 40 5.20 -4.30 -8.80
CA ASP A 40 4.85 -3.83 -10.15
C ASP A 40 6.13 -3.40 -10.87
N GLY A 41 6.69 -4.29 -11.71
CA GLY A 41 7.98 -4.05 -12.36
C GLY A 41 9.12 -3.89 -11.35
N THR A 42 9.72 -2.71 -11.29
CA THR A 42 10.72 -2.31 -10.26
C THR A 42 10.11 -1.55 -9.09
N ASN A 43 8.85 -1.16 -9.21
CA ASN A 43 8.11 -0.46 -8.17
C ASN A 43 7.40 -1.44 -7.22
N VAL A 44 7.04 -0.92 -6.06
CA VAL A 44 6.29 -1.65 -5.04
C VAL A 44 5.04 -0.86 -4.71
N LEU A 45 3.88 -1.49 -4.79
CA LEU A 45 2.59 -0.92 -4.44
C LEU A 45 2.22 -1.36 -3.03
N TYR A 46 1.89 -0.39 -2.19
CA TYR A 46 1.39 -0.62 -0.83
C TYR A 46 0.13 0.19 -0.60
N THR A 47 -0.86 -0.39 0.08
CA THR A 47 -2.06 0.35 0.51
C THR A 47 -1.96 0.65 1.99
N CYS A 48 -1.78 1.93 2.34
CA CYS A 48 -1.73 2.38 3.72
C CYS A 48 -3.12 2.80 4.18
N LYS A 49 -3.60 2.16 5.25
CA LYS A 49 -4.85 2.53 5.90
C LYS A 49 -4.58 3.66 6.88
N VAL A 50 -5.35 4.74 6.77
CA VAL A 50 -5.16 5.96 7.56
C VAL A 50 -6.51 6.36 8.15
N SER A 51 -6.54 6.75 9.42
CA SER A 51 -7.79 7.24 10.02
C SER A 51 -8.21 8.56 9.36
N TYR A 52 -9.51 8.82 9.29
CA TYR A 52 -10.00 10.11 8.79
C TYR A 52 -9.44 11.31 9.56
N ILE A 53 -9.18 11.16 10.86
CA ILE A 53 -8.59 12.21 11.71
C ILE A 53 -7.15 12.49 11.27
N ASP A 54 -6.35 11.44 11.13
CA ASP A 54 -4.95 11.55 10.67
C ASP A 54 -4.85 12.10 9.24
N ALA A 55 -5.80 11.76 8.38
CA ALA A 55 -5.86 12.31 7.03
C ALA A 55 -6.15 13.82 7.05
N ILE A 56 -6.98 14.30 7.99
CA ILE A 56 -7.28 15.72 8.16
C ILE A 56 -6.10 16.47 8.78
N LEU A 57 -5.56 15.96 9.89
CA LEU A 57 -4.54 16.64 10.69
C LEU A 57 -3.11 16.43 10.21
N GLY A 58 -2.88 15.37 9.43
CA GLY A 58 -1.54 14.87 9.09
C GLY A 58 -0.97 14.00 10.20
N THR A 59 -0.13 13.04 9.83
CA THR A 59 0.50 12.11 10.79
C THR A 59 1.80 11.55 10.23
N THR A 60 2.56 10.84 11.05
CA THR A 60 3.70 10.03 10.61
C THR A 60 3.48 8.60 11.06
N MET A 61 3.53 7.66 10.13
CA MET A 61 3.27 6.24 10.38
C MET A 61 4.39 5.37 9.83
N LYS A 62 4.69 4.27 10.52
CA LYS A 62 5.61 3.25 10.01
C LYS A 62 4.93 2.40 8.95
N VAL A 63 5.52 2.32 7.77
CA VAL A 63 5.05 1.49 6.66
C VAL A 63 6.08 0.42 6.31
N PRO A 64 5.64 -0.79 5.94
CA PRO A 64 6.54 -1.83 5.47
C PRO A 64 7.11 -1.44 4.12
N THR A 65 8.41 -1.65 3.95
CA THR A 65 9.13 -1.57 2.67
C THR A 65 9.89 -2.86 2.46
N VAL A 66 10.45 -3.05 1.26
CA VAL A 66 11.25 -4.24 0.92
C VAL A 66 12.43 -4.46 1.88
N ASP A 67 12.98 -3.38 2.45
CA ASP A 67 14.15 -3.42 3.33
C ASP A 67 13.80 -3.31 4.82
N GLY A 68 12.50 -3.28 5.17
CA GLY A 68 12.02 -3.11 6.54
C GLY A 68 11.07 -1.92 6.74
N MET A 69 10.81 -1.56 8.00
CA MET A 69 9.87 -0.49 8.34
C MET A 69 10.51 0.89 8.17
N VAL A 70 9.79 1.81 7.52
CA VAL A 70 10.23 3.20 7.32
C VAL A 70 9.10 4.16 7.69
N ASP A 71 9.45 5.31 8.24
CA ASP A 71 8.48 6.35 8.56
C ASP A 71 7.97 7.02 7.27
N LEU A 72 6.66 7.00 7.07
CA LEU A 72 5.94 7.72 6.03
C LEU A 72 5.21 8.91 6.64
N ARG A 73 5.53 10.10 6.15
CA ARG A 73 4.82 11.32 6.50
C ARG A 73 3.57 11.46 5.64
N ILE A 74 2.42 11.57 6.27
CA ILE A 74 1.13 11.84 5.66
C ILE A 74 0.82 13.34 5.88
N PRO A 75 0.76 14.16 4.82
CA PRO A 75 0.42 15.57 4.94
C PRO A 75 -1.00 15.78 5.50
N SER A 76 -1.23 16.92 6.14
CA SER A 76 -2.58 17.33 6.51
C SER A 76 -3.45 17.56 5.27
N GLY A 77 -4.74 17.25 5.38
CA GLY A 77 -5.68 17.34 4.26
C GLY A 77 -5.45 16.30 3.15
N THR A 78 -4.75 15.19 3.44
CA THR A 78 -4.53 14.12 2.46
C THR A 78 -5.86 13.53 2.00
N GLN A 79 -6.06 13.49 0.68
CA GLN A 79 -7.31 12.99 0.10
C GLN A 79 -7.32 11.45 0.02
N PRO A 80 -8.49 10.80 0.17
CA PRO A 80 -8.60 9.37 -0.09
C PRO A 80 -8.15 9.00 -1.51
N GLY A 81 -7.37 7.94 -1.64
CA GLY A 81 -6.82 7.47 -2.91
C GLY A 81 -5.53 8.17 -3.36
N THR A 82 -5.07 9.19 -2.63
CA THR A 82 -3.77 9.85 -2.88
C THR A 82 -2.65 8.81 -2.87
N THR A 83 -1.73 8.90 -3.82
CA THR A 83 -0.53 8.05 -3.86
C THR A 83 0.68 8.86 -3.45
N LEU A 84 1.31 8.46 -2.35
CA LEU A 84 2.57 9.02 -1.87
C LEU A 84 3.73 8.19 -2.41
N VAL A 85 4.81 8.86 -2.84
CA VAL A 85 5.96 8.18 -3.45
C VAL A 85 7.12 8.16 -2.45
N MET A 86 7.61 6.97 -2.15
CA MET A 86 8.84 6.75 -1.40
C MET A 86 9.95 6.39 -2.39
N ALA A 87 10.73 7.40 -2.76
CA ALA A 87 11.78 7.28 -3.76
C ALA A 87 12.83 6.24 -3.37
N LYS A 88 13.27 5.42 -4.33
CA LYS A 88 14.31 4.38 -4.17
C LYS A 88 13.97 3.28 -3.13
N LYS A 89 12.72 3.16 -2.72
CA LYS A 89 12.23 2.11 -1.79
C LYS A 89 11.57 0.92 -2.50
N GLY A 90 11.58 0.91 -3.83
CA GLY A 90 11.18 -0.24 -4.63
C GLY A 90 12.26 -1.32 -4.70
N VAL A 91 12.13 -2.21 -5.68
CA VAL A 91 13.06 -3.35 -5.85
C VAL A 91 14.28 -2.93 -6.69
N PRO A 92 15.49 -3.45 -6.39
CA PRO A 92 16.66 -3.20 -7.23
C PRO A 92 16.50 -3.70 -8.67
N TYR A 93 17.17 -3.01 -9.60
CA TYR A 93 17.26 -3.44 -10.99
C TYR A 93 18.21 -4.64 -11.11
N LEU A 94 17.89 -5.56 -12.02
CA LEU A 94 18.73 -6.73 -12.28
C LEU A 94 20.13 -6.29 -12.72
N GLY A 95 21.17 -6.79 -12.03
CA GLY A 95 22.57 -6.45 -12.30
C GLY A 95 22.99 -5.03 -11.90
N LYS A 96 22.09 -4.20 -11.35
CA LYS A 96 22.38 -2.83 -10.89
C LYS A 96 21.83 -2.61 -9.48
N PRO A 97 22.49 -3.13 -8.43
CA PRO A 97 21.98 -3.06 -7.06
C PRO A 97 21.81 -1.62 -6.53
N ASN A 98 22.60 -0.67 -7.06
CA ASN A 98 22.53 0.75 -6.67
C ASN A 98 21.35 1.50 -7.31
N MET A 99 20.67 0.92 -8.29
CA MET A 99 19.45 1.48 -8.87
C MET A 99 18.26 0.70 -8.33
N ARG A 100 17.24 1.43 -7.87
CA ARG A 100 15.99 0.85 -7.36
C ARG A 100 14.81 1.62 -7.93
N GLY A 101 13.67 0.95 -8.09
CA GLY A 101 12.40 1.63 -8.32
C GLY A 101 11.89 2.31 -7.05
N ASP A 102 10.64 2.73 -7.09
CA ASP A 102 9.99 3.46 -6.01
C ASP A 102 8.93 2.61 -5.31
N GLN A 103 8.59 2.98 -4.08
CA GLN A 103 7.41 2.44 -3.42
C GLN A 103 6.27 3.46 -3.50
N LEU A 104 5.17 3.05 -4.13
CA LEU A 104 3.95 3.83 -4.30
C LEU A 104 2.96 3.42 -3.21
N VAL A 105 2.72 4.35 -2.29
CA VAL A 105 1.84 4.14 -1.13
C VAL A 105 0.50 4.80 -1.41
N ARG A 106 -0.52 4.00 -1.72
CA ARG A 106 -1.89 4.47 -1.89
C ARG A 106 -2.56 4.61 -0.53
N VAL A 107 -3.04 5.81 -0.22
CA VAL A 107 -3.73 6.12 1.02
C VAL A 107 -5.20 5.70 0.91
N GLN A 108 -5.61 4.79 1.79
CA GLN A 108 -6.99 4.41 2.00
C GLN A 108 -7.47 5.01 3.32
N VAL A 109 -8.37 5.99 3.25
CA VAL A 109 -8.94 6.60 4.46
C VAL A 109 -10.05 5.72 5.02
N GLU A 110 -9.93 5.34 6.28
CA GLU A 110 -10.93 4.57 7.00
C GLU A 110 -11.85 5.50 7.81
N ILE A 111 -13.13 5.45 7.47
CA ILE A 111 -14.19 6.20 8.16
C ILE A 111 -14.93 5.22 9.08
N PRO A 112 -15.05 5.52 10.39
CA PRO A 112 -15.73 4.63 11.33
C PRO A 112 -17.21 4.48 11.00
N LYS A 113 -17.73 3.24 11.08
CA LYS A 113 -19.15 2.94 10.84
C LYS A 113 -20.06 3.33 12.00
N ARG A 114 -19.50 3.53 13.20
CA ARG A 114 -20.21 3.87 14.43
C ARG A 114 -19.39 4.89 15.20
N LEU A 115 -20.06 5.85 15.81
CA LEU A 115 -19.47 6.87 16.68
C LEU A 115 -20.18 6.81 18.03
N SER A 116 -19.42 7.02 19.10
CA SER A 116 -19.98 7.25 20.44
C SER A 116 -20.76 8.56 20.49
N SER A 117 -21.61 8.73 21.51
CA SER A 117 -22.37 9.97 21.71
C SER A 117 -21.48 11.21 21.83
N LYS A 118 -20.26 11.07 22.38
CA LYS A 118 -19.30 12.17 22.48
C LYS A 118 -18.68 12.50 21.11
N GLU A 119 -18.20 11.50 20.38
CA GLU A 119 -17.61 11.72 19.05
C GLU A 119 -18.62 12.28 18.05
N LYS A 120 -19.87 11.80 18.09
CA LYS A 120 -20.94 12.29 17.22
C LYS A 120 -21.19 13.79 17.44
N LYS A 121 -21.28 14.24 18.70
CA LYS A 121 -21.44 15.67 19.04
C LYS A 121 -20.30 16.52 18.45
N LEU A 122 -19.05 16.08 18.61
CA LEU A 122 -17.89 16.81 18.07
C LEU A 122 -17.92 16.92 16.54
N VAL A 123 -18.34 15.85 15.85
CA VAL A 123 -18.47 15.86 14.38
C VAL A 123 -19.62 16.77 13.93
N GLU A 124 -20.73 16.82 14.68
CA GLU A 124 -21.85 17.73 14.41
C GLU A 124 -21.44 19.20 14.61
N GLU A 125 -20.68 19.51 15.66
CA GLU A 125 -20.10 20.84 15.88
C GLU A 125 -19.19 21.27 14.72
N LEU A 126 -18.29 20.36 14.29
CA LEU A 126 -17.43 20.59 13.12
C LEU A 126 -18.26 20.85 11.85
N ALA A 127 -19.35 20.11 11.65
CA ALA A 127 -20.23 20.27 10.49
C ALA A 127 -20.93 21.63 10.47
N ASN A 128 -21.34 22.14 11.63
CA ASN A 128 -21.96 23.46 11.74
C ASN A 128 -20.96 24.59 11.42
N LEU A 129 -19.75 24.53 12.00
CA LEU A 129 -18.67 25.48 11.69
C LEU A 129 -18.32 25.49 10.19
N SER A 130 -18.39 24.33 9.52
CA SER A 130 -18.16 24.24 8.07
C SER A 130 -19.25 24.94 7.26
N LYS A 131 -20.52 24.85 7.67
CA LYS A 131 -21.64 25.53 7.01
C LYS A 131 -21.52 27.04 7.14
N GLU A 132 -21.19 27.55 8.33
CA GLU A 132 -20.99 28.98 8.56
C GLU A 132 -19.90 29.56 7.66
N LYS A 133 -18.76 28.86 7.52
CA LYS A 133 -17.70 29.27 6.58
C LYS A 133 -18.17 29.32 5.13
N LYS A 134 -19.01 28.38 4.69
CA LYS A 134 -19.56 28.38 3.33
C LYS A 134 -20.50 29.57 3.09
N THR A 135 -21.37 29.89 4.05
CA THR A 135 -22.27 31.05 3.95
C THR A 135 -21.49 32.36 3.90
N ALA A 136 -20.46 32.50 4.74
CA ALA A 136 -19.60 33.68 4.76
C ALA A 136 -18.78 33.89 3.47
N ASN A 137 -18.41 32.80 2.79
CA ASN A 137 -17.67 32.85 1.53
C ASN A 137 -18.56 33.08 0.30
N SER A 138 -19.89 32.86 0.40
CA SER A 138 -20.83 33.05 -0.71
C SER A 138 -21.44 34.46 -0.78
N SER A 139 -21.21 35.29 0.24
CA SER A 139 -21.69 36.69 0.33
C SER A 139 -20.61 37.73 -0.03
N ARG A 140 -19.48 37.29 -0.61
CA ARG A 140 -18.42 38.11 -1.20
C ARG A 140 -18.32 37.81 -2.69
#